data_AF-A0A0C9VAU2-F1
#
_entry.id   AF-A0A0C9VAU2-F1
#
_cell.length_a   1.000
_cell.length_b   1.000
_cell.length_c   1.000
_cell.angle_alpha   90.00
_cell.angle_beta   90.00
_cell.angle_gamma   90.00
#
_symmetry.space_group_name_H-M   'P 1'
#
loop_
_entity.id
_entity.type
_entity.pdbx_description
1 polymer ?
#
loop_
_entity_poly.entity_id
_entity_poly.type
_entity_poly.pdbx_seq_one_letter_code
_entity_poly.pdbx_strand_id
1 'polypeptide(L)'
;MVQPVPLSESADSGGPATRRDEPLKVAKQRLREWRYETWMEKYSQVPYGPEGLLPDNVIDRIASNARIRNVDDFKSSGWLAGRAERHGEDILKLLKELDREVQAEKDAEKAAKEAEKVQ
;
A
#
# COMPACT_ATOMS: atom_id res chain seq x y z
N MET A 1 -40.00 28.70 -15.81
CA MET A 1 -39.83 27.74 -14.70
C MET A 1 -39.17 26.49 -15.23
N VAL A 2 -37.85 26.36 -15.11
CA VAL A 2 -37.12 25.08 -15.18
C VAL A 2 -35.94 25.24 -14.21
N GLN A 3 -35.90 24.41 -13.17
CA GLN A 3 -34.85 24.43 -12.15
C GLN A 3 -33.55 23.80 -12.67
N PRO A 4 -32.37 24.20 -12.15
CA PRO A 4 -31.11 23.58 -12.48
C PRO A 4 -30.95 22.24 -11.74
N VAL A 5 -30.32 21.27 -12.40
CA VAL A 5 -29.83 20.04 -11.75
C VAL A 5 -28.35 20.23 -11.44
N PRO A 6 -27.93 20.36 -10.17
CA PRO A 6 -26.55 20.10 -9.79
C PRO A 6 -26.40 18.61 -9.51
N LEU A 7 -25.82 17.87 -10.46
CA LEU A 7 -25.15 16.62 -10.12
C LEU A 7 -23.85 17.02 -9.42
N SER A 8 -23.93 17.15 -8.08
CA SER A 8 -22.76 17.14 -7.23
C SER A 8 -22.09 15.77 -7.38
N GLU A 9 -21.08 15.72 -8.26
CA GLU A 9 -19.99 14.75 -8.15
C GLU A 9 -19.37 14.93 -6.75
N SER A 10 -19.72 14.02 -5.85
CA SER A 10 -19.07 13.91 -4.56
C SER A 10 -17.58 13.64 -4.80
N ALA A 11 -16.80 14.67 -4.50
CA ALA A 11 -15.36 14.74 -4.64
C ALA A 11 -14.67 13.53 -4.01
N ASP A 12 -13.79 12.92 -4.81
CA ASP A 12 -12.46 12.46 -4.44
C ASP A 12 -12.30 12.02 -2.96
N SER A 13 -12.60 10.75 -2.70
CA SER A 13 -12.07 10.03 -1.52
C SER A 13 -10.58 9.73 -1.71
N GLY A 14 -9.82 10.76 -2.10
CA GLY A 14 -8.37 10.81 -2.12
C GLY A 14 -7.85 10.90 -0.69
N GLY A 15 -7.85 9.74 -0.01
CA GLY A 15 -7.00 9.55 1.16
C GLY A 15 -5.58 10.03 0.86
N PRO A 16 -4.83 10.50 1.87
CA PRO A 16 -3.53 11.12 1.66
C PRO A 16 -2.66 10.24 0.75
N ALA A 17 -2.12 10.86 -0.30
CA ALA A 17 -1.30 10.21 -1.33
C ALA A 17 -0.08 9.44 -0.77
N THR A 18 0.23 9.63 0.51
CA THR A 18 1.39 9.10 1.21
C THR A 18 0.93 8.44 2.52
N ARG A 19 1.36 7.19 2.76
CA ARG A 19 1.23 6.57 4.08
C ARG A 19 2.10 7.36 5.06
N ARG A 20 1.54 7.79 6.19
CA ARG A 20 2.26 8.56 7.22
C ARG A 20 2.43 7.72 8.47
N ASP A 21 3.52 7.97 9.20
CA ASP A 21 3.81 7.44 10.53
C ASP A 21 3.70 5.92 10.65
N GLU A 22 2.68 5.42 11.34
CA GLU A 22 2.55 4.02 11.72
C GLU A 22 2.24 3.09 10.53
N PRO A 23 1.22 3.38 9.68
CA PRO A 23 1.01 2.65 8.43
C PRO A 23 2.26 2.54 7.54
N LEU A 24 3.10 3.57 7.52
CA LEU A 24 4.35 3.53 6.75
C LEU A 24 5.35 2.53 7.33
N LYS A 25 5.53 2.51 8.66
CA LYS A 25 6.42 1.54 9.33
C LYS A 25 5.93 0.11 9.13
N VAL A 26 4.63 -0.12 9.29
CA VAL A 26 4.03 -1.46 9.10
C VAL A 26 4.18 -1.91 7.65
N ALA A 27 3.95 -1.03 6.66
CA ALA A 27 4.18 -1.33 5.25
C ALA A 27 5.63 -1.72 4.98
N LYS A 28 6.61 -0.96 5.49
CA LYS A 28 8.03 -1.29 5.35
C LYS A 28 8.37 -2.64 5.97
N GLN A 29 7.83 -2.92 7.16
CA GLN A 29 8.08 -4.17 7.86
C GLN A 29 7.54 -5.36 7.06
N ARG A 30 6.27 -5.33 6.63
CA ARG A 30 5.67 -6.41 5.83
C ARG A 30 6.41 -6.64 4.50
N LEU A 31 6.89 -5.58 3.85
CA LEU A 31 7.68 -5.71 2.62
C LEU A 31 9.04 -6.38 2.87
N ARG A 32 9.68 -6.11 4.01
CA ARG A 32 10.95 -6.76 4.40
C ARG A 32 10.76 -8.23 4.74
N GLU A 33 9.68 -8.56 5.45
CA GLU A 33 9.28 -9.94 5.75
C GLU A 33 9.01 -10.71 4.46
N TRP A 34 8.15 -10.17 3.60
CA TRP A 34 7.87 -10.76 2.28
C TRP A 34 9.15 -10.98 1.47
N ARG A 35 10.06 -10.00 1.46
CA ARG A 35 11.36 -10.10 0.77
C ARG A 35 12.18 -11.27 1.30
N TYR A 36 12.28 -11.40 2.62
CA TYR A 36 13.07 -12.43 3.25
C TYR A 36 12.48 -13.83 3.00
N GLU A 37 11.17 -13.98 3.21
CA GLU A 37 10.46 -15.25 2.99
C GLU A 37 10.55 -15.68 1.52
N THR A 38 10.25 -14.78 0.60
CA THR A 38 10.32 -15.06 -0.85
C THR A 38 11.74 -15.40 -1.28
N TRP A 39 12.75 -14.73 -0.72
CA TRP A 39 14.13 -15.04 -1.01
C TRP A 39 14.52 -16.42 -0.48
N MET A 40 14.20 -16.73 0.76
CA MET A 40 14.47 -18.04 1.37
C MET A 40 13.81 -19.18 0.60
N GLU A 41 12.55 -19.02 0.21
CA GLU A 41 11.75 -20.04 -0.47
C GLU A 41 12.20 -20.23 -1.93
N LYS A 42 12.38 -19.15 -2.69
CA LYS A 42 12.51 -19.22 -4.16
C LYS A 42 13.91 -18.91 -4.67
N TYR A 43 14.76 -18.27 -3.86
CA TYR A 43 16.03 -17.68 -4.31
C TYR A 43 17.21 -17.99 -3.39
N SER A 44 17.09 -18.87 -2.38
CA SER A 44 18.15 -19.13 -1.40
C SER A 44 19.48 -19.62 -1.99
N GLN A 45 19.46 -20.13 -3.23
CA GLN A 45 20.64 -20.58 -3.96
C GLN A 45 21.38 -19.47 -4.73
N VAL A 46 20.84 -18.25 -4.80
CA VAL A 46 21.44 -17.16 -5.58
C VAL A 46 22.38 -16.31 -4.72
N PRO A 47 23.47 -15.76 -5.29
CA PRO A 47 24.51 -15.07 -4.51
C PRO A 47 24.17 -13.62 -4.10
N TYR A 48 23.06 -13.05 -4.56
CA TYR A 48 22.76 -11.61 -4.41
C TYR A 48 21.95 -11.25 -3.14
N GLY A 49 21.65 -12.21 -2.26
CA GLY A 49 20.93 -11.98 -1.01
C GLY A 49 19.48 -11.48 -1.16
N PRO A 50 18.72 -11.35 -0.06
CA PRO A 50 17.35 -10.85 -0.09
C PRO A 50 17.27 -9.40 -0.59
N GLU A 51 18.27 -8.57 -0.33
CA GLU A 51 18.35 -7.17 -0.78
C GLU A 51 18.37 -7.06 -2.31
N GLY A 52 18.96 -8.04 -3.00
CA GLY A 52 18.94 -8.07 -4.46
C GLY A 52 17.53 -8.32 -5.03
N LEU A 53 16.63 -8.97 -4.26
CA LEU A 53 15.23 -9.18 -4.64
C LEU A 53 14.40 -7.90 -4.58
N LEU A 54 14.51 -7.20 -3.46
CA LEU A 54 13.77 -5.95 -3.23
C LEU A 54 14.64 -5.00 -2.38
N PRO A 55 15.38 -4.07 -3.01
CA PRO A 55 16.26 -3.16 -2.31
C PRO A 55 15.52 -2.24 -1.33
N ASP A 56 16.18 -1.84 -0.23
CA ASP A 56 15.55 -1.00 0.81
C ASP A 56 15.03 0.34 0.28
N ASN A 57 15.76 0.98 -0.65
CA ASN A 57 15.31 2.22 -1.28
C ASN A 57 14.04 2.04 -2.11
N VAL A 58 13.83 0.84 -2.68
CA VAL A 58 12.59 0.48 -3.39
C VAL A 58 11.48 0.22 -2.37
N ILE A 59 11.76 -0.48 -1.27
CA ILE A 59 10.80 -0.66 -0.15
C ILE A 59 10.31 0.70 0.35
N ASP A 60 11.22 1.65 0.58
CA ASP A 60 10.86 2.99 1.06
C ASP A 60 9.93 3.73 0.09
N ARG A 61 10.20 3.64 -1.22
CA ARG A 61 9.37 4.25 -2.26
C ARG A 61 8.01 3.59 -2.38
N ILE A 62 7.95 2.26 -2.32
CA ILE A 62 6.70 1.50 -2.40
C ILE A 62 5.84 1.74 -1.15
N ALA A 63 6.45 1.64 0.04
CA ALA A 63 5.75 1.79 1.30
C ALA A 63 5.17 3.21 1.47
N SER A 64 5.93 4.24 1.06
CA SER A 64 5.46 5.62 1.12
C SER A 64 4.40 5.96 0.07
N ASN A 65 4.36 5.25 -1.05
CA ASN A 65 3.42 5.54 -2.13
C ASN A 65 2.10 4.77 -1.99
N ALA A 66 1.06 5.46 -1.51
CA ALA A 66 -0.29 4.89 -1.39
C ALA A 66 -1.03 4.83 -2.74
N ARG A 67 -0.46 5.38 -3.82
CA ARG A 67 -1.07 5.41 -5.16
C ARG A 67 -0.78 4.17 -6.01
N ILE A 68 0.06 3.25 -5.52
CA ILE A 68 0.35 1.99 -6.20
C ILE A 68 -0.91 1.12 -6.17
N ARG A 69 -1.57 0.97 -7.32
CA ARG A 69 -2.84 0.24 -7.52
C ARG A 69 -2.67 -0.99 -8.40
N ASN A 70 -1.71 -0.97 -9.31
CA ASN A 70 -1.43 -2.01 -10.28
C ASN A 70 0.09 -2.27 -10.40
N VAL A 71 0.47 -3.30 -11.16
CA VAL A 71 1.86 -3.73 -11.30
C VAL A 71 2.70 -2.71 -12.08
N ASP A 72 2.09 -2.00 -13.04
CA ASP A 72 2.77 -0.97 -13.82
C ASP A 72 3.22 0.21 -12.95
N ASP A 73 2.50 0.51 -11.87
CA ASP A 73 2.86 1.60 -10.95
C ASP A 73 4.24 1.38 -10.30
N PHE A 74 4.71 0.13 -10.18
CA PHE A 74 6.04 -0.19 -9.67
C PHE A 74 7.17 0.29 -10.57
N LYS A 75 6.92 0.52 -11.87
CA LYS A 75 7.94 1.04 -12.80
C LYS A 75 8.51 2.37 -12.32
N SER A 76 7.69 3.19 -11.67
CA SER A 76 8.10 4.48 -11.09
C SER A 76 8.93 4.36 -9.80
N SER A 77 8.91 3.19 -9.13
CA SER A 77 9.64 2.98 -7.88
C SER A 77 11.15 2.74 -8.08
N GLY A 78 11.57 2.44 -9.31
CA GLY A 78 12.93 1.98 -9.62
C GLY A 78 13.14 0.48 -9.34
N TRP A 79 12.07 -0.27 -9.07
CA TRP A 79 12.11 -1.73 -9.04
C TRP A 79 12.25 -2.27 -10.48
N LEU A 80 13.07 -3.30 -10.65
CA LEU A 80 13.30 -3.90 -11.96
C LEU A 80 12.00 -4.46 -12.54
N ALA A 81 11.68 -4.10 -13.79
CA ALA A 81 10.41 -4.47 -14.45
C ALA A 81 10.13 -5.97 -14.39
N GLY A 82 11.10 -6.82 -14.73
CA GLY A 82 10.91 -8.29 -14.67
C GLY A 82 10.70 -8.84 -13.25
N ARG A 83 11.14 -8.13 -12.19
CA ARG A 83 10.80 -8.50 -10.80
C ARG A 83 9.40 -8.04 -10.45
N ALA A 84 9.02 -6.82 -10.85
CA ALA A 84 7.68 -6.30 -10.65
C ALA A 84 6.61 -7.14 -11.38
N GLU A 85 6.88 -7.60 -12.60
CA GLU A 85 5.97 -8.49 -13.34
C GLU A 85 5.78 -9.83 -12.62
N ARG A 86 6.84 -10.36 -12.00
CA ARG A 86 6.79 -11.67 -11.34
C ARG A 86 6.17 -11.64 -9.95
N HIS A 87 6.39 -10.57 -9.20
CA HIS A 87 6.08 -10.50 -7.76
C HIS A 87 5.21 -9.30 -7.38
N GLY A 88 4.91 -8.41 -8.32
CA GLY A 88 4.16 -7.19 -8.06
C GLY A 88 2.75 -7.46 -7.57
N GLU A 89 2.11 -8.53 -8.04
CA GLU A 89 0.78 -8.91 -7.56
C GLU A 89 0.78 -9.31 -6.08
N ASP A 90 1.79 -10.06 -5.63
CA ASP A 90 1.95 -10.46 -4.23
C ASP A 90 2.12 -9.22 -3.34
N ILE A 91 2.99 -8.28 -3.76
CA ILE A 91 3.20 -7.02 -3.05
C ILE A 91 1.92 -6.16 -3.05
N LEU A 92 1.22 -6.06 -4.17
CA LEU A 92 -0.04 -5.32 -4.26
C LEU A 92 -1.09 -5.86 -3.31
N LYS A 93 -1.21 -7.20 -3.24
CA LYS A 93 -2.14 -7.85 -2.33
C LYS A 93 -1.81 -7.50 -0.88
N LEU A 94 -0.53 -7.63 -0.50
CA LEU A 94 -0.04 -7.29 0.84
C LEU A 94 -0.33 -5.83 1.22
N LEU A 95 -0.09 -4.89 0.31
CA LEU A 95 -0.37 -3.47 0.54
C LEU A 95 -1.87 -3.18 0.64
N LYS A 96 -2.70 -3.81 -0.20
CA LYS A 96 -4.15 -3.65 -0.16
C LYS A 96 -4.75 -4.18 1.13
N GLU A 97 -4.25 -5.31 1.64
CA GLU A 97 -4.67 -5.88 2.92
C GLU A 97 -4.34 -4.91 4.06
N LEU A 98 -3.12 -4.37 4.09
CA LEU A 98 -2.71 -3.36 5.06
C LEU A 98 -3.59 -2.10 5.00
N ASP A 99 -3.83 -1.55 3.81
CA ASP A 99 -4.65 -0.35 3.65
C ASP A 99 -6.10 -0.60 4.12
N ARG A 100 -6.61 -1.83 3.95
CA ARG A 100 -7.93 -2.25 4.45
C ARG A 100 -7.97 -2.32 5.97
N GLU A 101 -6.95 -2.88 6.60
CA GLU A 101 -6.82 -2.96 8.05
C GLU A 101 -6.79 -1.56 8.68
N VAL A 102 -5.97 -0.67 8.12
CA VAL A 102 -5.87 0.72 8.58
C VAL A 102 -7.18 1.48 8.39
N GLN A 103 -7.90 1.24 7.29
CA GLN A 103 -9.20 1.86 7.07
C GLN A 103 -10.25 1.36 8.07
N ALA A 104 -10.28 0.06 8.34
CA ALA A 104 -11.20 -0.53 9.31
C ALA A 104 -11.00 0.01 10.73
N GLU A 105 -9.74 0.22 11.14
CA GLU A 105 -9.41 0.83 12.43
C GLU A 105 -9.94 2.27 12.54
N LYS A 106 -9.75 3.08 11.49
CA LYS A 106 -10.27 4.45 11.44
C LYS A 106 -11.79 4.52 11.48
N ASP A 107 -12.46 3.63 10.74
CA ASP A 107 -13.91 3.58 10.70
C ASP A 107 -14.49 3.19 12.07
N ALA A 108 -13.83 2.26 12.78
CA ALA A 108 -14.19 1.89 14.14
C ALA A 108 -14.01 3.04 15.15
N GLU A 109 -12.89 3.77 15.07
CA GLU A 109 -12.65 4.94 15.92
C GLU A 109 -13.69 6.05 15.69
N LYS A 110 -14.04 6.29 14.42
CA LYS A 110 -15.07 7.27 14.06
C LYS A 110 -16.45 6.88 14.61
N ALA A 111 -16.84 5.60 14.47
CA ALA A 111 -18.11 5.10 14.98
C ALA A 111 -18.21 5.21 16.51
N ALA A 112 -17.12 4.94 17.24
CA ALA A 112 -17.07 5.10 18.69
C ALA A 112 -17.25 6.57 19.11
N LYS A 113 -16.58 7.50 18.43
CA LYS A 113 -16.70 8.95 18.68
C LYS A 113 -18.09 9.48 18.34
N GLU A 114 -18.76 8.95 17.32
CA GLU A 114 -20.12 9.34 16.97
C GLU A 114 -21.13 8.80 17.99
N ALA A 115 -20.94 7.60 18.54
CA ALA A 115 -21.79 7.05 19.59
C ALA A 115 -21.70 7.83 20.91
N GLU A 116 -20.51 8.33 21.27
CA GLU A 116 -20.30 9.13 22.49
C GLU A 116 -20.94 10.53 22.40
N LYS A 117 -21.01 11.13 21.19
CA LYS A 117 -21.60 12.46 20.98
C LYS A 117 -23.14 12.49 20.95
N VAL A 118 -23.78 11.33 20.89
CA VAL A 118 -25.26 11.20 20.83
C VAL A 118 -25.86 11.03 22.23
N GLN A 119 -25.04 10.85 23.27
CA GLN A 119 -25.44 10.92 24.69
C GLN A 119 -25.28 12.33 25.25
#